data_AF-A0A3A9EWF8-F1
#
_entry.id   AF-A0A3A9EWF8-F1
#
_cell.length_a   1.000
_cell.length_b   1.000
_cell.length_c   1.000
_cell.angle_alpha   90.00
_cell.angle_beta   90.00
_cell.angle_gamma   90.00
#
_symmetry.space_group_name_H-M   'P 1'
#
loop_
_entity.id
_entity.type
_entity.pdbx_description
1 polymer ?
#
loop_
_entity_poly.entity_id
_entity_poly.type
_entity_poly.pdbx_seq_one_letter_code
_entity_poly.pdbx_strand_id
1 'polypeptide(L)'
;MKREFAQCPEAVDEGRLFGFAAWQEYVAAVPAPLVAVTGYKLNGKANVTMQSWCAMHGDHMLFAGVDKGSHLYSDCQRGGGAGGEFPHGGEFS
;
A
#
# COMPACT_ATOMS: atom_id res chain seq x y z
N MET A 1 -25.52 7.45 -2.16
CA MET A 1 -25.60 8.35 -1.00
C MET A 1 -24.18 8.52 -0.46
N LYS A 2 -23.50 9.63 -0.73
CA LYS A 2 -22.17 9.90 -0.14
C LYS A 2 -22.40 10.22 1.33
N ARG A 3 -21.84 9.42 2.24
CA ARG A 3 -21.77 9.79 3.65
C ARG A 3 -20.65 10.80 3.79
N GLU A 4 -20.98 12.01 4.20
CA GLU A 4 -19.99 13.02 4.54
C GLU A 4 -19.48 12.74 5.94
N PHE A 5 -18.24 12.28 6.01
CA PHE A 5 -17.55 12.11 7.28
C PHE A 5 -16.83 13.43 7.56
N ALA A 6 -17.47 14.30 8.36
CA ALA A 6 -16.86 15.56 8.77
C ALA A 6 -15.62 15.36 9.67
N GLN A 7 -15.50 14.18 10.27
CA GLN A 7 -14.41 13.81 11.16
C GLN A 7 -14.05 12.34 10.96
N CYS A 8 -12.76 12.03 10.90
CA CYS A 8 -12.28 10.66 10.95
C CYS A 8 -12.57 10.10 12.36
N PRO A 9 -13.22 8.93 12.50
CA PRO A 9 -13.43 8.34 13.81
C PRO A 9 -12.10 8.00 14.49
N GLU A 10 -12.03 8.16 15.81
CA GLU A 10 -10.80 7.89 16.59
C GLU A 10 -10.38 6.41 16.56
N ALA A 11 -11.35 5.49 16.46
CA ALA A 11 -11.11 4.06 16.41
C ALA A 11 -12.12 3.36 15.49
N VAL A 12 -11.72 2.20 15.00
CA VAL A 12 -12.62 1.29 14.28
C VAL A 12 -13.49 0.56 15.31
N ASP A 13 -14.81 0.63 15.13
CA ASP A 13 -15.75 -0.16 15.91
C ASP A 13 -15.81 -1.59 15.34
N GLU A 14 -15.06 -2.50 15.96
CA GLU A 14 -14.96 -3.90 15.52
C GLU A 14 -16.31 -4.64 15.55
N GLY A 15 -17.24 -4.22 16.41
CA GLY A 15 -18.60 -4.78 16.48
C GLY A 15 -19.43 -4.52 15.22
N ARG A 16 -18.96 -3.66 14.32
CA ARG A 16 -19.61 -3.32 13.04
C ARG A 16 -18.95 -3.95 11.82
N LEU A 17 -17.94 -4.80 11.99
CA LEU A 17 -17.18 -5.40 10.89
C LEU A 17 -17.90 -6.58 10.20
N PHE A 18 -19.24 -6.59 10.13
CA PHE A 18 -20.05 -7.52 9.31
C PHE A 18 -19.58 -9.00 9.28
N GLY A 19 -19.14 -9.55 10.42
CA GLY A 19 -18.72 -10.95 10.54
C GLY A 19 -17.21 -11.19 10.47
N PHE A 20 -16.39 -10.16 10.25
CA PHE A 20 -14.94 -10.22 10.43
C PHE A 20 -14.59 -10.03 11.91
N ALA A 21 -13.66 -10.85 12.42
CA ALA A 21 -13.30 -10.85 13.83
C ALA A 21 -12.23 -9.78 14.17
N ALA A 22 -11.53 -9.29 13.15
CA ALA A 22 -10.51 -8.26 13.29
C ALA A 22 -10.54 -7.28 12.12
N TRP A 23 -10.15 -6.03 12.38
CA TRP A 23 -10.04 -4.98 11.37
C TRP A 23 -9.15 -5.39 10.18
N GLN A 24 -8.08 -6.13 10.43
CA GLN A 24 -7.14 -6.57 9.39
C GLN A 24 -7.79 -7.51 8.39
N GLU A 25 -8.68 -8.39 8.84
CA GLU A 25 -9.41 -9.31 7.96
C GLU A 25 -10.38 -8.55 7.06
N TYR A 26 -11.10 -7.59 7.64
CA TYR A 26 -12.01 -6.72 6.90
C TYR A 26 -11.27 -5.95 5.80
N VAL A 27 -10.09 -5.41 6.11
CA VAL A 27 -9.24 -4.68 5.15
C VAL A 27 -8.67 -5.60 4.08
N ALA A 28 -8.17 -6.78 4.46
CA ALA A 28 -7.60 -7.74 3.53
C ALA A 28 -8.63 -8.31 2.55
N ALA A 29 -9.92 -8.32 2.93
CA ALA A 29 -11.01 -8.73 2.06
C ALA A 29 -11.30 -7.74 0.93
N VAL A 30 -10.82 -6.49 1.03
CA VAL A 30 -10.95 -5.51 -0.05
C VAL A 30 -10.00 -5.89 -1.18
N PRO A 31 -10.51 -6.19 -2.39
CA PRO A 31 -9.64 -6.50 -3.52
C PRO A 31 -8.79 -5.27 -3.84
N ALA A 32 -7.47 -5.45 -3.79
CA ALA A 32 -6.49 -4.40 -4.03
C ALA A 32 -5.47 -4.86 -5.05
N PRO A 33 -5.01 -3.97 -5.96
CA PRO A 33 -3.92 -4.30 -6.86
C PRO A 33 -2.64 -4.50 -6.06
N LEU A 34 -1.84 -5.49 -6.45
CA LEU A 34 -0.51 -5.71 -5.88
C LEU A 34 0.53 -5.08 -6.79
N VAL A 35 1.50 -4.35 -6.24
CA VAL A 35 2.53 -3.66 -7.01
C VAL A 35 3.90 -3.94 -6.41
N ALA A 36 4.86 -4.28 -7.26
CA ALA A 36 6.28 -4.34 -6.92
C ALA A 36 6.91 -2.95 -7.09
N VAL A 37 7.33 -2.34 -5.98
CA VAL A 37 8.03 -1.05 -5.98
C VAL A 37 9.52 -1.33 -5.96
N THR A 38 10.21 -0.84 -6.98
CA THR A 38 11.64 -1.02 -7.16
C THR A 38 12.39 0.29 -6.96
N GLY A 39 13.62 0.18 -6.44
CA GLY A 39 14.49 1.33 -6.20
C GLY A 39 15.90 0.90 -5.83
N TYR A 40 16.69 1.85 -5.35
CA TYR A 40 18.08 1.60 -4.91
C TYR A 40 18.31 2.12 -3.50
N LYS A 41 18.86 1.25 -2.66
CA LYS A 41 19.28 1.60 -1.31
C LYS A 41 20.49 2.55 -1.35
N LEU A 42 20.81 3.16 -0.21
CA LEU A 42 22.01 4.00 -0.03
C LEU A 42 23.32 3.30 -0.39
N ASN A 43 23.40 1.99 -0.20
CA ASN A 43 24.60 1.20 -0.54
C ASN A 43 24.67 0.80 -2.03
N GLY A 44 23.81 1.38 -2.88
CA GLY A 44 23.75 1.12 -4.32
C GLY A 44 23.09 -0.21 -4.69
N LYS A 45 22.65 -1.02 -3.71
CA LYS A 45 21.99 -2.30 -3.97
C LYS A 45 20.54 -2.09 -4.35
N ALA A 46 20.06 -2.91 -5.28
CA ALA A 46 18.65 -2.94 -5.65
C ALA A 46 17.74 -3.24 -4.44
N ASN A 47 16.57 -2.63 -4.44
CA ASN A 47 15.51 -2.82 -3.47
C ASN A 47 14.21 -3.15 -4.21
N VAL A 48 13.43 -4.07 -3.66
CA VAL A 48 12.07 -4.34 -4.12
C VAL A 48 11.17 -4.50 -2.90
N THR A 49 9.98 -3.92 -2.95
CA THR A 49 8.99 -4.03 -1.89
C THR A 49 7.60 -4.13 -2.50
N MET A 50 6.80 -5.07 -2.02
CA MET A 50 5.44 -5.25 -2.49
C MET A 50 4.48 -4.34 -1.72
N GLN A 51 3.59 -3.66 -2.44
CA GLN A 51 2.58 -2.76 -1.89
C GLN A 51 1.23 -3.07 -2.50
N SER A 52 0.21 -3.28 -1.66
CA SER A 52 -1.18 -3.49 -2.10
C SER A 52 -2.05 -2.25 -1.90
N TRP A 53 -1.77 -1.48 -0.84
CA TRP A 53 -2.51 -0.27 -0.50
C TRP A 53 -1.99 0.94 -1.29
N CYS A 54 -2.34 0.97 -2.57
CA CYS A 54 -1.94 2.02 -3.49
C CYS A 54 -3.10 2.49 -4.38
N ALA A 55 -3.00 3.73 -4.87
CA ALA A 55 -3.91 4.32 -5.83
C ALA A 55 -3.12 5.04 -6.92
N MET A 56 -3.67 5.13 -8.13
CA MET A 56 -3.09 5.89 -9.23
C MET A 56 -3.89 7.17 -9.48
N HIS A 57 -3.19 8.27 -9.70
CA HIS A 57 -3.78 9.55 -10.07
C HIS A 57 -2.90 10.25 -11.10
N GLY A 58 -3.35 10.27 -12.37
CA GLY A 58 -2.52 10.73 -13.48
C GLY A 58 -1.26 9.87 -13.61
N ASP A 59 -0.10 10.52 -13.70
CA ASP A 59 1.21 9.85 -13.79
C ASP A 59 1.82 9.51 -12.42
N HIS A 60 1.04 9.65 -11.35
CA HIS A 60 1.50 9.43 -9.97
C HIS A 60 0.88 8.20 -9.35
N MET A 61 1.72 7.48 -8.61
CA MET A 61 1.32 6.42 -7.72
C MET A 61 1.35 6.90 -6.27
N LEU A 62 0.23 6.72 -5.58
CA LEU A 62 0.04 7.10 -4.19
C LEU A 62 0.03 5.82 -3.34
N PHE A 63 0.85 5.77 -2.29
CA PHE A 63 0.82 4.70 -1.30
C PHE A 63 0.10 5.20 -0.04
N ALA A 64 -0.89 4.45 0.44
CA ALA A 64 -1.66 4.85 1.63
C ALA A 64 -0.81 4.76 2.91
N GLY A 65 0.22 3.91 2.92
CA GLY A 65 1.17 3.80 4.01
C GLY A 65 2.44 3.08 3.57
N VAL A 66 3.58 3.53 4.11
CA VAL A 66 4.87 2.86 3.98
C VAL A 66 5.43 2.69 5.38
N ASP A 67 5.88 1.49 5.73
CA ASP A 67 6.43 1.21 7.05
C ASP A 67 7.72 2.01 7.31
N LYS A 68 7.80 2.69 8.45
CA LYS A 68 8.94 3.58 8.79
C LYS A 68 10.25 2.82 9.00
N GLY A 69 10.19 1.53 9.33
CA GLY A 69 11.36 0.66 9.44
C GLY A 69 11.83 0.10 8.09
N SER A 70 11.03 0.24 7.03
CA SER A 70 11.35 -0.29 5.71
C SER A 70 12.38 0.55 4.97
N HIS A 71 13.16 -0.11 4.12
CA HIS A 71 14.08 0.59 3.22
C HIS A 71 13.36 1.51 2.23
N LEU A 72 12.15 1.13 1.80
CA LEU A 72 11.32 1.95 0.91
C LEU A 72 11.00 3.32 1.53
N TYR A 73 10.71 3.37 2.84
CA TYR A 73 10.44 4.64 3.51
C TYR A 73 11.64 5.59 3.48
N SER A 74 12.84 5.07 3.77
CA SER A 74 14.09 5.82 3.67
C SER A 74 14.37 6.31 2.25
N ASP A 75 14.03 5.51 1.24
CA ASP A 75 14.17 5.88 -0.17
C ASP A 75 13.17 7.01 -0.55
N CYS A 76 11.91 6.92 -0.10
CA CYS A 76 10.89 7.96 -0.30
C CYS A 76 11.24 9.27 0.41
N GLN A 77 11.75 9.23 1.64
CA GLN A 77 12.14 10.44 2.39
C GLN A 77 13.25 11.26 1.69
N ARG A 78 14.12 10.59 0.92
CA ARG A 78 15.19 11.24 0.16
C ARG A 78 14.73 11.88 -1.14
N GLY A 79 13.47 11.69 -1.56
CA GLY A 79 13.01 12.09 -2.88
C GLY A 79 13.63 11.27 -4.01
N GLY A 80 14.12 10.05 -3.71
CA GLY A 80 14.57 9.11 -4.73
C GLY A 80 13.39 8.61 -5.55
N GLY A 81 13.52 8.58 -6.87
CA GLY A 81 12.51 7.99 -7.75
C GLY A 81 12.41 6.49 -7.51
N ALA A 82 11.19 6.02 -7.25
CA ALA A 82 10.86 4.59 -7.17
C ALA A 82 9.91 4.24 -8.33
N GLY A 83 10.19 3.15 -9.03
CA GLY A 83 9.34 2.64 -10.11
C GLY A 83 8.39 1.56 -9.59
N GLY A 84 7.10 1.69 -9.85
CA GLY A 84 6.10 0.66 -9.52
C GLY A 84 5.76 -0.21 -10.74
N GLU A 85 5.82 -1.52 -10.58
CA GLU A 85 5.42 -2.51 -11.60
C GLU A 85 4.30 -3.41 -11.07
N PHE A 86 3.27 -3.65 -11.88
CA PHE A 86 2.22 -4.61 -11.54
C PHE A 86 2.69 -6.03 -11.91
N PRO A 87 2.76 -6.97 -10.96
CA PRO A 87 3.05 -8.36 -11.26
C PRO A 87 1.88 -8.92 -12.08
N HIS A 88 2.19 -9.36 -13.29
CA HIS A 88 1.25 -10.12 -14.10
C HIS A 88 1.31 -11.58 -13.65
N GLY A 89 0.17 -12.28 -13.65
CA GLY A 89 0.12 -13.70 -13.32
C GLY A 89 0.97 -14.49 -14.31
N GLY A 90 2.19 -14.86 -13.90
CA GLY A 90 3.04 -15.73 -14.70
C GLY A 90 2.42 -17.12 -14.76
N GLU A 91 2.25 -17.65 -15.97
CA GLU A 91 2.08 -19.10 -16.15
C GLU A 91 3.39 -19.75 -15.69
N PHE A 92 3.34 -20.43 -14.54
CA PHE A 92 4.39 -21.37 -14.15
C PHE A 92 4.34 -22.52 -15.15
N SER A 93 5.18 -22.46 -16.18
CA SER A 93 5.51 -23.60 -17.06
C SER A 93 6.51 -24.52 -16.38
#